data_AF-A0A4Q3VM60-F1
#
_entry.id   AF-A0A4Q3VM60-F1
#
_cell.length_a   1.000
_cell.length_b   1.000
_cell.length_c   1.000
_cell.angle_alpha   90.00
_cell.angle_beta   90.00
_cell.angle_gamma   90.00
#
_symmetry.space_group_name_H-M   'P 1'
#
loop_
_entity.id
_entity.type
_entity.pdbx_description
1 polymer ?
#
loop_
_entity_poly.entity_id
_entity_poly.type
_entity_poly.pdbx_seq_one_letter_code
_entity_poly.pdbx_strand_id
1 'polypeptide(L)'
;MTARCSKCGTENPADSRFCRSCGKKFVAIAAPVETGEPGVYFCYKHKKETTRVTCGRCERPLCTRCVTVGANGVRCRECARNRVPMHFGGMVHEVSSSLRRIGRSLIARPYWFYIIAFLAISLFGPIRMCGRPHASMPIEEDMESYEPSGDTAPANR
;
A
#
# COMPACT_ATOMS: atom_id res chain seq x y z
N MET A 1 -47.79 17.64 13.44
CA MET A 1 -47.38 18.87 12.73
C MET A 1 -46.26 18.49 11.75
N THR A 2 -46.36 18.89 10.48
CA THR A 2 -45.34 18.63 9.43
C THR A 2 -44.57 19.93 9.14
N ALA A 3 -43.30 19.82 8.76
CA ALA A 3 -42.45 20.95 8.38
C ALA A 3 -42.18 20.91 6.86
N ARG A 4 -42.38 22.03 6.16
CA ARG A 4 -42.07 22.15 4.72
C ARG A 4 -40.61 22.52 4.48
N CYS A 5 -39.99 21.89 3.49
CA CYS A 5 -38.61 22.18 3.12
C CYS A 5 -38.48 23.50 2.36
N SER A 6 -37.63 24.41 2.83
CA SER A 6 -37.35 25.69 2.16
C SER A 6 -36.55 25.60 0.84
N LYS A 7 -36.06 24.42 0.46
CA LYS A 7 -35.31 24.23 -0.80
C LYS A 7 -36.12 23.54 -1.89
N CYS A 8 -36.93 22.55 -1.54
CA CYS A 8 -37.67 21.74 -2.51
C CYS A 8 -39.18 21.67 -2.25
N GLY A 9 -39.69 22.32 -1.20
CA GLY A 9 -41.12 22.34 -0.87
C GLY A 9 -41.68 21.05 -0.25
N THR A 10 -40.92 19.95 -0.24
CA THR A 10 -41.40 18.66 0.31
C THR A 10 -41.79 18.77 1.77
N GLU A 11 -42.94 18.20 2.12
CA GLU A 11 -43.42 18.06 3.48
C GLU A 11 -42.69 16.92 4.19
N ASN A 12 -42.18 17.20 5.38
CA ASN A 12 -41.46 16.25 6.20
C ASN A 12 -42.08 16.20 7.61
N PRO A 13 -41.96 15.08 8.33
CA PRO A 13 -42.42 15.02 9.71
C PRO A 13 -41.55 15.91 10.60
N ALA A 14 -42.12 16.48 11.66
CA ALA A 14 -41.48 17.52 12.48
C ALA A 14 -40.17 17.08 13.18
N ASP A 15 -39.97 15.78 13.37
CA ASP A 15 -38.78 15.18 13.99
C ASP A 15 -37.65 14.88 12.99
N SER A 16 -37.87 15.11 11.70
CA SER A 16 -36.88 14.83 10.66
C SER A 16 -35.67 15.77 10.74
N ARG A 17 -34.48 15.20 10.89
CA ARG A 17 -33.21 15.95 10.90
C ARG A 17 -32.80 16.49 9.53
N PHE A 18 -33.38 15.93 8.47
CA PHE A 18 -33.07 16.27 7.09
C PHE A 18 -34.28 16.02 6.20
N CYS A 19 -34.39 16.82 5.15
CA CYS A 19 -35.37 16.67 4.09
C CYS A 19 -35.17 15.33 3.38
N ARG A 20 -36.22 14.50 3.34
CA ARG A 20 -36.21 13.17 2.71
C ARG A 20 -36.11 13.20 1.19
N SER A 21 -36.37 14.35 0.55
CA SER A 21 -36.31 14.50 -0.91
C SER A 21 -35.02 15.16 -1.38
N CYS A 22 -34.64 16.32 -0.82
CA CYS A 22 -33.47 17.08 -1.30
C CYS A 22 -32.22 16.99 -0.41
N GLY A 23 -32.30 16.32 0.75
CA GLY A 23 -31.18 16.12 1.68
C GLY A 23 -30.79 17.34 2.52
N LYS A 24 -31.49 18.47 2.42
CA LYS A 24 -31.21 19.66 3.25
C LYS A 24 -31.47 19.36 4.73
N LYS A 25 -30.51 19.66 5.61
CA LYS A 25 -30.69 19.48 7.07
C LYS A 25 -31.66 20.51 7.65
N PHE A 26 -32.53 20.06 8.54
CA PHE A 26 -33.35 20.91 9.40
C PHE A 26 -32.63 21.02 10.74
N VAL A 27 -31.71 21.98 10.85
CA VAL A 27 -30.90 22.13 12.06
C VAL A 27 -31.79 22.72 13.15
N ALA A 28 -32.20 21.90 14.11
CA ALA A 28 -32.70 22.38 15.39
C ALA A 28 -31.48 22.75 16.25
N ILE A 29 -30.99 23.98 16.08
CA ILE A 29 -30.03 24.56 17.02
C ILE A 29 -30.76 24.68 18.37
N ALA A 30 -30.21 24.08 19.43
CA ALA A 30 -30.75 24.23 20.78
C ALA A 30 -30.87 25.72 21.09
N ALA A 31 -32.00 26.17 21.65
CA ALA A 31 -32.26 27.58 21.89
C ALA A 31 -31.05 28.25 22.58
N PRO A 32 -30.54 29.38 22.04
CA PRO A 32 -29.46 30.12 22.69
C PRO A 32 -29.92 30.55 24.08
N VAL A 33 -28.96 30.62 25.00
CA VAL A 33 -29.19 31.02 26.38
C VAL A 33 -29.39 32.54 26.40
N GLU A 34 -30.38 33.03 27.16
CA GLU A 34 -30.66 34.47 27.36
C GLU A 34 -29.58 35.19 28.20
N THR A 35 -28.32 35.05 27.79
CA THR A 35 -27.33 36.09 28.01
C THR A 35 -27.47 37.04 26.83
N GLY A 36 -27.62 38.35 27.05
CA GLY A 36 -27.97 39.38 26.05
C GLY A 36 -27.07 39.52 24.81
N GLU A 37 -26.23 38.54 24.50
CA GLU A 37 -25.52 38.37 23.23
C GLU A 37 -26.08 37.14 22.46
N PRO A 38 -26.59 37.32 21.23
CA PRO A 38 -27.05 36.20 20.41
C PRO A 38 -25.87 35.28 20.01
N GLY A 39 -26.07 33.96 20.16
CA GLY A 39 -25.12 32.95 19.66
C GLY A 39 -24.21 32.30 20.72
N VAL A 40 -24.52 32.45 22.00
CA VAL A 40 -23.80 31.76 23.08
C VAL A 40 -24.51 30.46 23.47
N TYR A 41 -23.81 29.34 23.33
CA TYR A 41 -24.29 28.00 23.70
C TYR A 41 -23.48 27.43 24.87
N PHE A 42 -23.99 26.42 25.57
CA PHE A 42 -23.22 25.67 26.56
C PHE A 42 -22.60 24.41 25.96
N CYS A 43 -21.41 24.04 26.44
CA CYS A 43 -20.79 22.80 26.01
C CYS A 43 -21.62 21.58 26.43
N TYR A 44 -21.79 20.62 25.51
CA TYR A 44 -22.49 19.35 25.78
C TYR A 44 -21.95 18.61 27.02
N LYS A 45 -20.63 18.65 27.28
CA LYS A 45 -20.01 18.02 28.47
C LYS A 45 -19.88 18.96 29.65
N HIS A 46 -19.51 20.21 29.41
CA HIS A 46 -19.28 21.19 30.46
C HIS A 46 -20.38 22.25 30.44
N LYS A 47 -21.44 22.01 31.23
CA LYS A 47 -22.59 22.93 31.33
C LYS A 47 -22.24 24.31 31.89
N LYS A 48 -21.07 24.47 32.52
CA LYS A 48 -20.60 25.75 33.07
C LYS A 48 -19.82 26.61 32.08
N GLU A 49 -19.42 26.06 30.93
CA GLU A 49 -18.60 26.77 29.94
C GLU A 49 -19.45 27.20 28.74
N THR A 50 -19.50 28.50 28.50
CA THR A 50 -20.11 29.09 27.30
C THR A 50 -19.18 28.91 26.09
N THR A 51 -19.77 28.70 24.92
CA THR A 51 -19.06 28.35 23.69
C THR A 51 -19.76 28.94 22.48
N ARG A 52 -18.94 29.41 21.53
CA ARG A 52 -19.34 29.77 20.16
C ARG A 52 -18.90 28.75 19.11
N VAL A 53 -18.24 27.65 19.50
CA VAL A 53 -17.69 26.64 18.58
C VAL A 53 -18.60 25.41 18.53
N THR A 54 -18.85 24.89 17.33
CA THR A 54 -19.69 23.70 17.09
C THR A 54 -18.94 22.63 16.29
N CYS A 55 -19.31 21.36 16.46
CA CYS A 55 -18.70 20.26 15.72
C CYS A 55 -19.22 20.25 14.27
N GLY A 56 -18.33 20.25 13.27
CA GLY A 56 -18.75 20.22 11.85
C GLY A 56 -19.44 18.93 11.38
N ARG A 57 -19.47 17.86 12.20
CA ARG A 57 -20.19 16.61 11.87
C ARG A 57 -21.57 16.53 12.51
N CYS A 58 -21.65 16.82 13.81
CA CYS A 58 -22.88 16.64 14.60
C CYS A 58 -23.49 17.95 15.11
N GLU A 59 -22.90 19.09 14.78
CA GLU A 59 -23.38 20.46 15.07
C GLU A 59 -23.60 20.75 16.57
N ARG A 60 -23.14 19.88 17.46
CA ARG A 60 -23.21 20.09 18.92
C ARG A 60 -22.23 21.18 19.37
N PRO A 61 -22.58 22.02 20.36
CA PRO A 61 -21.69 23.03 20.92
C PRO A 61 -20.57 22.43 21.79
N LEU A 62 -19.34 22.94 21.65
CA LEU A 62 -18.13 22.47 22.32
C LEU A 62 -17.28 23.59 22.88
N CYS A 63 -16.83 23.45 24.12
CA CYS A 63 -15.78 24.32 24.64
C CYS A 63 -14.42 24.02 24.01
N THR A 64 -13.49 24.97 24.17
CA THR A 64 -12.08 24.87 23.72
C THR A 64 -11.34 23.69 24.36
N ARG A 65 -11.81 23.15 25.49
CA ARG A 65 -11.24 21.96 26.15
C ARG A 65 -11.74 20.63 25.56
N CYS A 66 -12.94 20.59 24.99
CA CYS A 66 -13.53 19.38 24.40
C CYS A 66 -13.28 19.26 22.89
N VAL A 67 -12.68 20.28 22.29
CA VAL A 67 -12.39 20.36 20.86
C VAL A 67 -11.29 19.37 20.47
N THR A 68 -11.45 18.70 19.34
CA THR A 68 -10.42 17.88 18.71
C THR A 68 -10.26 18.34 17.28
N VAL A 69 -9.03 18.66 16.86
CA VAL A 69 -8.74 19.08 15.49
C VAL A 69 -8.43 17.85 14.67
N GLY A 70 -9.28 17.55 13.68
CA GLY A 70 -9.04 16.50 12.70
C GLY A 70 -8.66 17.10 11.34
N ALA A 71 -8.32 16.23 10.37
CA ALA A 71 -8.00 16.65 9.00
C ALA A 71 -9.11 17.54 8.36
N ASN A 72 -10.37 17.33 8.76
CA ASN A 72 -11.53 18.04 8.21
C ASN A 72 -12.06 19.10 9.20
N GLY A 73 -11.18 19.73 9.98
CA GLY A 73 -11.48 20.81 10.92
C GLY A 73 -11.90 20.36 12.32
N VAL A 74 -12.64 21.22 13.01
CA VAL A 74 -13.06 21.05 14.41
C VAL A 74 -14.09 19.92 14.57
N ARG A 75 -13.82 18.97 15.48
CA ARG A 75 -14.68 17.83 15.81
C ARG A 75 -14.80 17.61 17.32
N CYS A 76 -15.90 16.97 17.73
CA CYS A 76 -16.05 16.45 19.09
C CYS A 76 -15.35 15.09 19.26
N ARG A 77 -14.95 14.75 20.49
CA ARG A 77 -14.30 13.46 20.83
C ARG A 77 -15.07 12.23 20.35
N GLU A 78 -16.40 12.23 20.41
CA GLU A 78 -17.24 11.11 19.94
C GLU A 78 -17.13 10.93 18.43
N CYS A 79 -17.22 12.04 17.67
CA CYS A 79 -17.10 12.02 16.22
C CYS A 79 -15.67 11.71 15.76
N ALA A 80 -14.65 12.12 16.52
CA ALA A 80 -13.25 11.82 16.22
C ALA A 80 -12.88 10.36 16.52
N ARG A 81 -13.53 9.74 17.52
CA ARG A 81 -13.28 8.34 17.90
C ARG A 81 -13.94 7.36 16.93
N ASN A 82 -15.10 7.71 16.37
CA ASN A 82 -15.75 6.88 15.35
C ASN A 82 -15.08 7.05 13.98
N ARG A 83 -13.86 6.52 13.86
CA ARG A 83 -13.15 6.37 12.60
C ARG A 83 -13.86 5.26 11.83
N VAL A 84 -14.49 5.61 10.71
CA VAL A 84 -15.06 4.59 9.83
C VAL A 84 -13.94 3.62 9.44
N PRO A 85 -14.08 2.31 9.68
CA PRO A 85 -13.07 1.34 9.31
C PRO A 85 -12.91 1.36 7.78
N MET A 86 -11.73 1.72 7.30
CA MET A 86 -11.39 1.55 5.89
C MET A 86 -11.33 0.05 5.59
N HIS A 87 -12.40 -0.49 5.03
CA HIS A 87 -12.47 -1.89 4.64
C HIS A 87 -11.72 -2.10 3.32
N PHE A 88 -10.46 -2.52 3.39
CA PHE A 88 -9.68 -2.96 2.22
C PHE A 88 -10.16 -4.30 1.63
N GLY A 89 -11.17 -4.94 2.24
CA GLY A 89 -11.68 -6.25 1.83
C GLY A 89 -12.26 -6.32 0.41
N GLY A 90 -12.65 -5.18 -0.18
CA GLY A 90 -13.13 -5.13 -1.56
C GLY A 90 -12.08 -5.52 -2.60
N MET A 91 -10.79 -5.28 -2.34
CA MET A 91 -9.71 -5.63 -3.28
C MET A 91 -9.29 -7.10 -3.20
N VAL A 92 -9.58 -7.78 -2.09
CA VAL A 92 -9.07 -9.16 -1.84
C VAL A 92 -9.93 -10.21 -2.56
N HIS A 93 -11.22 -9.95 -2.79
CA HIS A 93 -12.11 -10.88 -3.49
C HIS A 93 -11.89 -10.93 -5.01
N GLU A 94 -11.42 -9.85 -5.63
CA GLU A 94 -11.16 -9.83 -7.07
C GLU A 94 -9.83 -10.51 -7.42
N VAL A 95 -8.78 -10.24 -6.63
CA VAL A 95 -7.43 -10.82 -6.81
C VAL A 95 -7.42 -12.33 -6.54
N SER A 96 -8.16 -12.80 -5.53
CA SER A 96 -8.20 -14.23 -5.18
C SER A 96 -8.91 -15.11 -6.21
N SER A 97 -9.88 -14.56 -6.95
CA SER A 97 -10.57 -15.27 -8.04
C SER A 97 -9.67 -15.46 -9.27
N SER A 98 -8.80 -14.48 -9.54
CA SER A 98 -7.81 -14.53 -10.64
C SER A 98 -6.66 -15.48 -10.33
N LEU A 99 -6.15 -15.47 -9.09
CA LEU A 99 -5.08 -16.39 -8.65
C LEU A 99 -5.51 -17.86 -8.60
N ARG A 100 -6.78 -18.18 -8.32
CA ARG A 100 -7.28 -19.58 -8.40
C ARG A 100 -7.33 -20.12 -9.83
N ARG A 101 -7.63 -19.27 -10.83
CA ARG A 101 -7.62 -19.67 -12.25
C ARG A 101 -6.19 -19.87 -12.75
N ILE A 102 -5.25 -19.02 -12.32
CA ILE A 102 -3.82 -19.15 -12.67
C ILE A 102 -3.17 -20.35 -11.97
N GLY A 103 -3.44 -20.54 -10.67
CA GLY A 103 -2.88 -21.64 -9.88
C GLY A 103 -3.30 -23.04 -10.39
N ARG A 104 -4.49 -23.16 -10.99
CA ARG A 104 -4.97 -24.43 -11.57
C ARG A 104 -4.42 -24.72 -12.97
N SER A 105 -3.84 -23.73 -13.65
CA SER A 105 -3.22 -23.89 -14.98
C SER A 105 -1.75 -24.34 -14.90
N LEU A 106 -1.02 -23.94 -13.84
CA LEU A 106 0.39 -24.32 -13.63
C LEU A 106 0.58 -25.74 -13.06
N ILE A 107 -0.43 -26.31 -12.40
CA ILE A 107 -0.37 -27.67 -11.82
C ILE A 107 -0.63 -28.78 -12.87
N ALA A 108 -1.25 -28.46 -14.01
CA ALA A 108 -1.68 -29.45 -15.00
C ALA A 108 -0.76 -29.58 -16.23
N ARG A 109 0.33 -28.80 -16.32
CA ARG A 109 1.28 -28.89 -17.45
C ARG A 109 2.65 -29.36 -16.95
N PRO A 110 2.98 -30.67 -17.08
CA PRO A 110 4.32 -31.18 -16.76
C PRO A 110 5.43 -30.51 -17.59
N TYR A 111 5.04 -29.77 -18.62
CA TYR A 111 5.91 -28.94 -19.45
C TYR A 111 6.79 -27.95 -18.68
N TRP A 112 6.34 -27.39 -17.54
CA TRP A 112 7.18 -26.46 -16.77
C TRP A 112 8.35 -27.17 -16.08
N PHE A 113 8.17 -28.43 -15.66
CA PHE A 113 9.27 -29.27 -15.17
C PHE A 113 10.28 -29.57 -16.29
N TYR A 114 9.83 -29.85 -17.51
CA TYR A 114 10.71 -30.05 -18.65
C TYR A 114 11.49 -28.78 -19.02
N ILE A 115 10.88 -27.59 -18.93
CA ILE A 115 11.57 -26.30 -19.15
C ILE A 115 12.66 -26.08 -18.10
N ILE A 116 12.39 -26.32 -16.81
CA ILE A 116 13.38 -26.17 -15.73
C ILE A 116 14.52 -27.20 -15.90
N ALA A 117 14.19 -28.45 -16.21
CA ALA A 117 15.19 -29.50 -16.45
C ALA A 117 16.09 -29.15 -17.65
N PHE A 118 15.53 -28.65 -18.75
CA PHE A 118 16.29 -28.24 -19.93
C PHE A 118 17.23 -27.06 -19.67
N LEU A 119 16.77 -26.04 -18.93
CA LEU A 119 17.59 -24.90 -18.53
C LEU A 119 18.71 -25.33 -17.58
N ALA A 120 18.44 -26.24 -16.63
CA ALA A 120 19.47 -26.80 -15.76
C ALA A 120 20.51 -27.59 -16.56
N ILE A 121 20.10 -28.43 -17.52
CA ILE A 121 21.03 -29.21 -18.36
C ILE A 121 21.87 -28.30 -19.26
N SER A 122 21.34 -27.20 -19.80
CA SER A 122 22.14 -26.25 -20.59
C SER A 122 23.12 -25.43 -19.75
N LEU A 123 22.77 -25.08 -18.50
CA LEU A 123 23.65 -24.31 -17.61
C LEU A 123 24.71 -25.19 -16.90
N PHE A 124 24.40 -26.45 -16.62
CA PHE A 124 25.34 -27.42 -16.02
C PHE A 124 26.07 -28.31 -17.06
N GLY A 125 25.55 -28.42 -18.27
CA GLY A 125 26.09 -29.22 -19.37
C GLY A 125 27.51 -28.83 -19.83
N PRO A 126 27.88 -27.54 -19.97
CA PRO A 126 29.23 -27.19 -20.39
C PRO A 126 30.27 -27.39 -19.28
N ILE A 127 29.86 -27.63 -18.03
CA ILE A 127 30.80 -27.76 -16.89
C ILE A 127 31.38 -29.19 -16.79
N ARG A 128 30.79 -30.19 -17.43
CA ARG A 128 31.29 -31.59 -17.43
C ARG A 128 32.14 -31.95 -18.66
N MET A 129 32.55 -30.97 -19.47
CA MET A 129 33.27 -31.18 -20.75
C MET A 129 34.64 -30.50 -20.83
N CYS A 130 35.28 -30.18 -19.70
CA CYS A 130 36.73 -30.01 -19.61
C CYS A 130 37.30 -31.19 -18.81
N GLY A 131 37.49 -32.33 -19.49
CA GLY A 131 37.96 -33.56 -18.86
C GLY A 131 38.35 -34.62 -19.89
N ARG A 132 39.02 -34.23 -20.97
CA ARG A 132 39.82 -35.15 -21.78
C ARG A 132 41.27 -35.04 -21.31
N PRO A 133 41.84 -36.04 -20.61
CA PRO A 133 43.28 -36.06 -20.40
C PRO A 133 43.96 -36.23 -21.76
N HIS A 134 44.86 -35.30 -22.05
CA HIS A 134 45.77 -35.34 -23.18
C HIS A 134 46.48 -36.70 -23.24
N ALA A 135 46.42 -37.35 -24.39
CA ALA A 135 47.37 -38.39 -24.74
C ALA A 135 48.76 -37.75 -24.80
N SER A 136 49.66 -38.22 -23.94
CA SER A 136 51.08 -37.90 -23.98
C SER A 136 51.71 -38.53 -25.23
N MET A 137 52.18 -37.68 -26.15
CA MET A 137 53.22 -38.05 -27.11
C MET A 137 54.52 -38.31 -26.32
N PRO A 138 55.17 -39.48 -26.48
CA PRO A 138 56.54 -39.63 -26.01
C PRO A 138 57.46 -38.82 -26.92
N ILE A 139 58.20 -37.91 -26.32
CA ILE A 139 59.32 -37.20 -26.95
C ILE A 139 60.52 -38.15 -26.87
N GLU A 140 61.13 -38.38 -28.04
CA GLU A 140 62.42 -39.07 -28.24
C GLU A 140 63.46 -38.59 -27.23
N GLU A 141 64.11 -39.56 -26.59
CA GLU A 141 65.04 -39.38 -25.48
C GLU A 141 66.40 -39.90 -25.94
N ASP A 142 66.95 -39.31 -27.00
CA ASP A 142 68.27 -39.67 -27.49
C ASP A 142 68.97 -38.44 -28.10
N MET A 143 69.35 -37.51 -27.22
CA MET A 143 70.40 -36.53 -27.50
C MET A 143 71.65 -36.90 -26.68
N GLU A 144 72.15 -38.11 -26.94
CA GLU A 144 73.47 -38.57 -26.53
C GLU A 144 74.45 -38.30 -27.69
N SER A 145 75.59 -37.68 -27.37
CA SER A 145 76.77 -37.47 -28.24
C SER A 145 76.70 -36.35 -29.30
N TYR A 146 77.17 -35.16 -28.92
CA TYR A 146 77.93 -34.30 -29.84
C TYR A 146 79.23 -33.91 -29.15
N GLU A 147 80.34 -34.47 -29.65
CA GLU A 147 81.69 -34.24 -29.14
C GLU A 147 82.17 -32.81 -29.44
N PRO A 148 82.93 -32.17 -28.53
CA PRO A 148 83.50 -30.86 -28.76
C PRO A 148 84.81 -31.03 -29.56
N SER A 149 84.98 -30.27 -30.65
CA SER A 149 86.30 -30.15 -31.26
C SER A 149 86.54 -28.79 -31.91
N GLY A 150 87.60 -28.15 -31.42
CA GLY A 150 88.54 -27.44 -32.29
C GLY A 150 88.33 -25.96 -32.49
N ASP A 151 88.89 -25.17 -31.57
CA ASP A 151 89.92 -24.18 -31.86
C ASP A 151 89.85 -23.44 -33.21
N THR A 152 89.62 -22.13 -33.17
CA THR A 152 90.66 -21.12 -33.47
C THR A 152 90.12 -19.70 -33.28
N ALA A 153 90.93 -18.90 -32.59
CA ALA A 153 90.69 -17.50 -32.27
C ALA A 153 91.21 -16.56 -33.41
N PRO A 154 91.40 -15.25 -33.19
CA PRO A 154 90.52 -14.19 -33.66
C PRO A 154 91.18 -13.32 -34.77
N ALA A 155 90.36 -12.54 -35.50
CA ALA A 155 90.87 -11.46 -36.35
C ALA A 155 90.20 -10.13 -35.96
N ASN A 156 90.97 -9.25 -35.34
CA ASN A 156 90.66 -7.84 -35.16
C ASN A 156 91.73 -7.05 -35.92
N ARG A 157 91.29 -5.98 -36.61
CA ARG A 157 92.07 -4.97 -37.34
C ARG A 157 92.61 -5.34 -38.72
#